data_AF-A0A7S2FRK2-F1
#
_entry.id   AF-A0A7S2FRK2-F1
#
_cell.length_a   1.000
_cell.length_b   1.000
_cell.length_c   1.000
_cell.angle_alpha   90.00
_cell.angle_beta   90.00
_cell.angle_gamma   90.00
#
_symmetry.space_group_name_H-M   'P 1'
#
loop_
_entity.id
_entity.type
_entity.pdbx_description
1 polymer ?
#
loop_
_entity_poly.entity_id
_entity_poly.type
_entity_poly.pdbx_seq_one_letter_code
_entity_poly.pdbx_strand_id
1 'polypeptide(L)'
;PQSWRPSAGTAGPSLAVPKAGALVPLAAENSDSAKLQHALRPSALLFDRGVEDGTRFRIYRDGHTEVRTLLAQGAAELVGAAFTLRALAPQTRGATGASA
;
A
#
# COMPACT_ATOMS: atom_id res chain seq x y z
N PRO A 1 8.84 -14.34 13.65
CA PRO A 1 7.75 -15.31 13.36
C PRO A 1 7.83 -15.82 11.91
N GLN A 2 7.97 -17.13 11.69
CA GLN A 2 8.14 -17.74 10.36
C GLN A 2 6.83 -17.89 9.55
N SER A 3 5.72 -17.31 10.00
CA SER A 3 4.38 -17.46 9.40
C SER A 3 4.00 -16.41 8.35
N TRP A 4 4.87 -15.42 8.06
CA TRP A 4 4.66 -14.49 6.95
C TRP A 4 5.09 -15.11 5.62
N ARG A 5 4.30 -16.05 5.11
CA ARG A 5 4.31 -16.41 3.69
C ARG A 5 3.22 -15.64 2.97
N PRO A 6 3.55 -14.76 2.01
CA PRO A 6 2.56 -14.15 1.14
C PRO A 6 1.97 -15.25 0.25
N SER A 7 0.73 -15.68 0.53
CA SER A 7 -0.05 -16.42 -0.46
C SER A 7 -0.70 -15.40 -1.38
N ALA A 8 0.04 -14.94 -2.38
CA ALA A 8 -0.52 -14.16 -3.49
C ALA A 8 -1.37 -15.10 -4.35
N GLY A 9 -2.65 -15.21 -4.00
CA GLY A 9 -3.67 -15.78 -4.87
C GLY A 9 -4.40 -14.64 -5.56
N THR A 10 -4.01 -14.33 -6.81
CA THR A 10 -4.83 -13.46 -7.66
C THR A 10 -4.77 -13.97 -9.10
N ALA A 11 -5.78 -14.72 -9.50
CA ALA A 11 -6.15 -14.87 -10.89
C ALA A 11 -6.79 -13.55 -11.35
N GLY A 12 -5.98 -12.72 -12.01
CA GLY A 12 -6.38 -11.46 -12.63
C GLY A 12 -5.17 -10.91 -13.41
N PRO A 13 -5.36 -10.16 -14.49
CA PRO A 13 -4.24 -9.64 -15.28
C PRO A 13 -3.33 -8.79 -14.36
N SER A 14 -2.13 -9.32 -14.14
CA SER A 14 -1.07 -8.71 -13.36
C SER A 14 -0.62 -7.43 -14.05
N LEU A 15 -1.28 -6.31 -13.71
CA LEU A 15 -0.69 -5.00 -13.94
C LEU A 15 0.55 -4.95 -13.06
N ALA A 16 1.72 -4.94 -13.70
CA ALA A 16 3.01 -4.91 -13.04
C ALA A 16 3.00 -3.87 -11.91
N VAL A 17 2.95 -4.35 -10.66
CA VAL A 17 3.04 -3.48 -9.50
C VAL A 17 4.45 -2.90 -9.52
N PRO A 18 4.63 -1.57 -9.67
CA PRO A 18 5.97 -0.98 -9.66
C PRO A 18 6.65 -1.35 -8.34
N LYS A 19 7.92 -1.80 -8.41
CA LYS A 19 8.77 -2.03 -7.23
C LYS A 19 8.58 -0.87 -6.25
N ALA A 20 8.15 -1.19 -5.03
CA ALA A 20 7.73 -0.24 -4.02
C ALA A 20 8.75 0.91 -3.91
N GLY A 21 8.28 2.12 -4.28
CA GLY A 21 8.97 3.35 -3.91
C GLY A 21 8.99 3.51 -2.40
N ALA A 22 9.75 4.49 -1.90
CA ALA A 22 9.73 4.81 -0.48
C ALA A 22 8.32 5.27 -0.07
N LEU A 23 7.75 4.65 0.97
CA LEU A 23 6.49 5.08 1.56
C LEU A 23 6.76 6.26 2.49
N VAL A 24 6.15 7.39 2.18
CA VAL A 24 6.21 8.60 3.01
C VAL A 24 4.86 8.75 3.71
N PRO A 25 4.81 8.90 5.04
CA PRO A 25 3.56 9.17 5.75
C PRO A 25 2.86 10.39 5.14
N LEU A 26 1.56 10.27 4.91
CA LEU A 26 0.76 11.39 4.41
C LEU A 26 0.69 12.46 5.52
N ALA A 27 1.01 13.72 5.18
CA ALA A 27 0.97 14.82 6.14
C ALA A 27 -0.43 14.95 6.78
N ALA A 28 -0.48 15.39 8.04
CA ALA A 28 -1.72 15.43 8.84
C ALA A 28 -2.86 16.25 8.20
N GLU A 29 -2.52 17.28 7.41
CA GLU A 29 -3.48 18.08 6.65
C GLU A 29 -4.18 17.30 5.52
N ASN A 30 -3.53 16.24 5.02
CA ASN A 30 -4.02 15.37 3.96
C ASN A 30 -4.55 14.02 4.50
N SER A 31 -4.46 13.78 5.81
CA SER A 31 -4.93 12.54 6.46
C SER A 31 -6.39 12.58 6.88
N ASP A 32 -7.22 13.43 6.24
CA ASP A 32 -8.65 13.48 6.49
C ASP A 32 -9.29 12.13 6.14
N SER A 33 -9.69 11.40 7.18
CA SER A 33 -10.17 10.02 7.07
C SER A 33 -11.41 9.90 6.20
N ALA A 34 -12.30 10.91 6.18
CA ALA A 34 -13.50 10.89 5.35
C ALA A 34 -13.16 11.00 3.87
N LYS A 35 -12.19 11.85 3.51
CA LYS A 35 -11.69 11.97 2.13
C LYS A 35 -11.00 10.69 1.67
N LEU A 36 -10.17 10.11 2.54
CA LEU A 36 -9.48 8.85 2.25
C LEU A 36 -10.47 7.70 2.07
N GLN A 37 -11.49 7.59 2.92
CA GLN A 37 -12.55 6.57 2.79
C GLN A 37 -13.30 6.68 1.46
N HIS A 38 -13.58 7.90 0.98
CA HIS A 38 -14.21 8.08 -0.33
C HIS A 38 -13.28 7.63 -1.48
N ALA A 39 -11.97 7.85 -1.34
CA ALA A 39 -10.96 7.41 -2.30
C ALA A 39 -10.75 5.88 -2.31
N LEU A 40 -11.16 5.16 -1.25
CA LEU A 40 -11.08 3.70 -1.21
C LEU A 40 -11.99 3.02 -2.25
N ARG A 41 -13.15 3.60 -2.57
CA ARG A 41 -14.16 2.97 -3.45
C ARG A 41 -13.65 2.64 -4.87
N PRO A 42 -12.91 3.53 -5.57
CA PRO A 42 -12.32 3.20 -6.87
C PRO A 42 -10.95 2.52 -6.80
N SER A 43 -10.34 2.39 -5.62
CA SER A 43 -8.95 1.97 -5.48
C SER A 43 -8.74 0.46 -5.61
N ALA A 44 -7.56 0.06 -6.10
CA ALA A 44 -7.20 -1.34 -6.20
C ALA A 44 -6.88 -1.92 -4.83
N LEU A 45 -7.57 -2.99 -4.43
CA LEU A 45 -7.26 -3.76 -3.22
C LEU A 45 -6.01 -4.61 -3.47
N LEU A 46 -4.90 -4.25 -2.81
CA LEU A 46 -3.62 -4.95 -2.92
C LEU A 46 -3.45 -6.05 -1.87
N PHE A 47 -4.12 -5.92 -0.74
CA PHE A 47 -4.03 -6.86 0.36
C PHE A 47 -5.35 -6.90 1.12
N ASP A 48 -5.81 -8.11 1.45
CA ASP A 48 -6.94 -8.34 2.35
C ASP A 48 -6.67 -9.63 3.13
N ARG A 49 -6.55 -9.50 4.45
CA ARG A 49 -6.41 -10.65 5.35
C ARG A 49 -7.26 -10.46 6.59
N GLY A 50 -8.05 -11.49 6.89
CA GLY A 50 -8.71 -11.63 8.18
C GLY A 50 -7.79 -12.27 9.23
N VAL A 51 -8.03 -11.96 10.49
CA VAL A 51 -7.50 -12.67 11.67
C VAL A 51 -8.64 -13.40 12.40
N GLU A 52 -8.29 -14.20 13.39
CA GLU A 52 -9.19 -15.16 14.07
C GLU A 52 -10.43 -14.51 14.70
N ASP A 53 -10.33 -13.26 15.14
CA ASP A 53 -11.42 -12.49 15.76
C ASP A 53 -12.37 -11.82 14.75
N GLY A 54 -12.22 -12.14 13.46
CA GLY A 54 -13.03 -11.55 12.38
C GLY A 54 -12.54 -10.18 11.91
N THR A 55 -11.49 -9.62 12.52
CA THR A 55 -10.89 -8.36 12.07
C THR A 55 -10.18 -8.56 10.73
N ARG A 56 -10.36 -7.62 9.80
CA ARG A 56 -9.68 -7.64 8.49
C ARG A 56 -8.75 -6.45 8.35
N PHE A 57 -7.55 -6.73 7.89
CA PHE A 57 -6.56 -5.73 7.49
C PHE A 57 -6.56 -5.64 5.98
N ARG A 58 -6.68 -4.41 5.44
CA ARG A 58 -6.63 -4.19 4.01
C ARG A 58 -5.63 -3.13 3.62
N ILE A 59 -5.11 -3.25 2.41
CA ILE A 59 -4.27 -2.25 1.78
C ILE A 59 -4.87 -1.93 0.43
N TYR A 60 -5.18 -0.66 0.23
CA TYR A 60 -5.71 -0.10 -0.98
C TYR A 60 -4.66 0.78 -1.64
N ARG A 61 -4.66 0.82 -2.97
CA ARG A 61 -3.80 1.72 -3.73
C ARG A 61 -4.59 2.46 -4.79
N ASP A 62 -4.45 3.78 -4.78
CA ASP A 62 -4.93 4.68 -5.82
C ASP A 62 -3.75 5.52 -6.32
N GLY A 63 -3.25 5.19 -7.51
CA GLY A 63 -2.05 5.79 -8.09
C GLY A 63 -0.82 5.73 -7.16
N HIS A 64 -0.48 6.89 -6.60
CA HIS A 64 0.68 7.11 -5.73
C HIS A 64 0.29 7.13 -4.24
N THR A 65 -0.94 6.80 -3.89
CA THR A 65 -1.42 6.76 -2.51
C THR A 65 -1.68 5.32 -2.10
N GLU A 66 -1.14 4.92 -0.96
CA GLU A 66 -1.47 3.65 -0.29
C GLU A 66 -2.25 3.97 0.99
N VAL A 67 -3.39 3.31 1.17
CA VAL A 67 -4.21 3.43 2.38
C VAL A 67 -4.33 2.08 3.03
N ARG A 68 -4.01 2.00 4.32
CA ARG A 68 -4.15 0.79 5.14
C ARG A 68 -5.33 0.96 6.07
N THR A 69 -6.21 -0.02 6.06
CA THR A 69 -7.44 0.00 6.84
C THR A 69 -7.57 -1.23 7.72
N LEU A 70 -8.43 -1.08 8.73
CA LEU A 70 -8.86 -2.13 9.64
C LEU A 70 -10.39 -2.17 9.66
N LEU A 71 -10.96 -3.35 9.51
CA LEU A 71 -12.39 -3.60 9.62
C LEU A 71 -12.64 -4.64 10.71
N ALA A 72 -13.08 -4.19 11.89
CA ALA A 72 -13.52 -5.10 12.95
C ALA A 72 -14.90 -5.69 12.63
N GLN A 73 -15.20 -6.85 13.22
CA GLN A 73 -16.48 -7.53 13.01
C GLN A 73 -17.65 -6.65 13.47
N GLY A 74 -18.58 -6.34 12.55
CA GLY A 74 -19.75 -5.50 12.83
C GLY A 74 -19.46 -4.00 12.93
N ALA A 75 -18.24 -3.56 12.64
CA ALA A 75 -17.85 -2.15 12.66
C ALA A 75 -17.70 -1.57 11.25
N ALA A 76 -17.56 -0.25 11.17
CA ALA A 76 -17.16 0.43 9.94
C ALA A 76 -15.65 0.28 9.70
N GLU A 77 -15.24 0.40 8.44
CA GLU A 77 -13.83 0.35 8.06
C GLU A 77 -13.09 1.62 8.48
N LEU A 78 -12.03 1.44 9.27
CA LEU A 78 -11.20 2.51 9.82
C LEU A 78 -9.92 2.65 8.99
N VAL A 79 -9.56 3.88 8.62
CA VAL A 79 -8.23 4.18 8.06
C VAL A 79 -7.22 4.21 9.20
N GLY A 80 -6.29 3.26 9.20
CA GLY A 80 -5.22 3.19 10.20
C GLY A 80 -3.95 3.93 9.79
N ALA A 81 -3.65 3.98 8.47
CA ALA A 81 -2.52 4.74 7.95
C ALA A 81 -2.71 5.08 6.47
N ALA A 82 -2.11 6.19 6.02
CA ALA A 82 -2.03 6.56 4.62
C ALA A 82 -0.62 7.01 4.27
N PHE A 83 -0.17 6.65 3.07
CA PHE A 83 1.17 6.91 2.57
C PHE A 83 1.14 7.43 1.15
N THR A 84 2.13 8.24 0.79
CA THR A 84 2.47 8.54 -0.60
C THR A 84 3.66 7.70 -1.02
N LEU A 85 3.57 7.09 -2.20
CA LEU A 85 4.66 6.38 -2.86
C LEU A 85 5.55 7.39 -3.58
N ARG A 86 6.79 7.51 -3.11
CA ARG A 86 7.82 8.25 -3.83
C ARG A 86 8.64 7.29 -4.67
N ALA A 87 8.64 7.46 -5.99
CA ALA A 87 9.53 6.69 -6.86
C ALA A 87 10.97 6.84 -6.36
N LEU A 88 11.64 5.72 -6.11
CA LEU A 88 13.09 5.75 -5.95
C LEU A 88 13.63 6.18 -7.30
N ALA A 89 14.26 7.37 -7.35
CA ALA A 89 14.96 7.80 -8.54
C ALA A 89 15.88 6.65 -8.98
N PRO A 90 15.91 6.28 -10.27
CA PRO A 90 16.84 5.27 -10.74
C PRO A 90 18.23 5.75 -10.34
N GLN A 91 18.86 5.02 -9.41
CA GLN A 91 20.22 5.28 -9.02
C GLN A 91 21.04 5.10 -10.31
N THR A 92 21.46 6.20 -10.91
CA THR A 92 22.41 6.17 -12.02
C THR A 92 23.62 5.48 -11.45
N ARG A 93 23.80 4.20 -11.79
CA ARG A 93 25.03 3.46 -11.50
C ARG A 93 26.14 4.33 -12.07
N GLY A 94 26.90 4.97 -11.18
CA GLY A 94 28.07 5.75 -11.57
C GLY A 94 28.97 4.81 -12.35
N ALA A 95 29.00 4.97 -13.67
CA ALA A 95 30.06 4.47 -14.50
C ALA A 95 31.28 5.33 -14.16
N THR A 96 31.98 4.99 -13.09
CA THR A 96 33.33 5.50 -12.85
C THR A 96 34.20 4.90 -13.94
N GLY A 97 34.48 5.72 -14.96
CA GLY A 97 35.38 5.38 -16.03
C GLY A 97 36.74 4.96 -15.49
N ALA A 98 37.22 3.82 -15.96
CA ALA A 98 38.63 3.52 -15.98
C ALA A 98 39.22 4.24 -17.21
N SER A 99 40.08 5.22 -16.97
CA SER A 99 40.97 5.77 -17.99
C SER A 99 42.22 6.33 -17.31
N ALA A 100 43.28 5.54 -17.36
CA ALA A 100 44.69 5.88 -17.62
C ALA A 100 45.59 4.79 -17.03
#